data_AF-A0A3S0XTR4-F1
#
_entry.id   AF-A0A3S0XTR4-F1
#
_cell.length_a   1.000
_cell.length_b   1.000
_cell.length_c   1.000
_cell.angle_alpha   90.00
_cell.angle_beta   90.00
_cell.angle_gamma   90.00
#
_symmetry.space_group_name_H-M   'P 1'
#
loop_
_entity.id
_entity.type
_entity.pdbx_description
1 polymer ?
#
loop_
_entity_poly.entity_id
_entity_poly.type
_entity_poly.pdbx_seq_one_letter_code
_entity_poly.pdbx_strand_id
1 'polypeptide(L)'
;MNTLKIGIICLSLSYACNLYAAEKWPEILLYKDKPVDSLCLFEGNEEAEGEVSLAKCGLHAEAARKKTGENPDLIQQGYAGYDYTWEVEDADTQGYSYYKPFAMTGNAAVVLTRNNSGGTGQFSSLILVARNADRLKITAFAGGDRCNNGITDMKLEQDAQGNSYLVYGVNLTAFDFLDLANDNPYHLEAYADLDACAACCKASAIMQRSLDENFAKEKLLYVDLSSYAANAEEASSDIKYQACFDSLFNEYVKKNNSRLNPQALAQFTQRFNTQCVSKK
;
A
#
# COMPACT_ATOMS: atom_id res chain seq x y z
N MET A 1 -40.33 51.55 39.65
CA MET A 1 -39.53 52.12 38.55
C MET A 1 -38.84 50.96 37.86
N ASN A 2 -39.37 50.54 36.70
CA ASN A 2 -38.87 49.37 35.96
C ASN A 2 -37.77 49.82 34.98
N THR A 3 -36.56 49.30 35.17
CA THR A 3 -35.40 49.55 34.31
C THR A 3 -35.36 48.51 33.20
N LEU A 4 -35.63 48.95 31.97
CA LEU A 4 -35.57 48.18 30.73
C LEU A 4 -34.09 47.97 30.35
N LYS A 5 -33.62 46.72 30.34
CA LYS A 5 -32.28 46.37 29.84
C LYS A 5 -32.35 46.01 28.35
N ILE A 6 -31.76 46.84 27.50
CA ILE A 6 -31.57 46.59 26.07
C ILE A 6 -30.26 45.80 25.91
N GLY A 7 -30.36 44.53 25.54
CA GLY A 7 -29.21 43.69 25.20
C GLY A 7 -28.85 43.84 23.72
N ILE A 8 -27.68 44.40 23.45
CA ILE A 8 -27.09 44.48 22.10
C ILE A 8 -26.45 43.13 21.80
N ILE A 9 -27.01 42.39 20.85
CA ILE A 9 -26.42 41.16 20.31
C ILE A 9 -25.47 41.57 19.18
N CYS A 10 -24.17 41.65 19.47
CA CYS A 10 -23.14 41.77 18.45
C CYS A 10 -22.96 40.41 17.77
N LEU A 11 -23.55 40.26 16.58
CA LEU A 11 -23.31 39.14 15.68
C LEU A 11 -21.94 39.34 15.01
N SER A 12 -20.86 38.84 15.61
CA SER A 12 -19.55 38.82 14.97
C SER A 12 -19.51 37.70 13.93
N LEU A 13 -19.67 38.04 12.64
CA LEU A 13 -19.35 37.14 11.53
C LEU A 13 -17.83 36.95 11.48
N SER A 14 -17.33 35.93 12.18
CA SER A 14 -15.98 35.43 11.98
C SER A 14 -15.94 34.67 10.66
N TYR A 15 -15.57 35.35 9.57
CA TYR A 15 -15.11 34.69 8.36
C TYR A 15 -13.81 33.95 8.71
N ALA A 16 -13.93 32.67 9.07
CA ALA A 16 -12.79 31.78 9.10
C ALA A 16 -12.31 31.61 7.66
N CYS A 17 -11.36 32.45 7.24
CA CYS A 17 -10.52 32.16 6.09
C CYS A 17 -9.70 30.92 6.45
N ASN A 18 -10.25 29.74 6.17
CA ASN A 18 -9.48 28.51 6.07
C ASN A 18 -8.57 28.64 4.84
N LEU A 19 -7.48 29.40 4.99
CA LEU A 19 -6.33 29.28 4.11
C LEU A 19 -5.82 27.87 4.33
N TYR A 20 -6.27 26.93 3.49
CA TYR A 20 -5.64 25.64 3.34
C TYR A 20 -4.22 25.92 2.86
N ALA A 21 -3.28 25.99 3.80
CA ALA A 21 -1.87 25.96 3.47
C ALA A 21 -1.67 24.66 2.69
N ALA A 22 -1.42 24.80 1.38
CA ALA A 22 -1.13 23.66 0.53
C ALA A 22 -0.02 22.87 1.22
N GLU A 23 -0.26 21.57 1.42
CA GLU A 23 0.66 20.68 2.11
C GLU A 23 2.03 20.80 1.44
N LYS A 24 3.04 21.32 2.17
CA LYS A 24 4.36 21.60 1.59
C LYS A 24 5.00 20.26 1.25
N TRP A 25 5.25 20.02 -0.02
CA TRP A 25 5.99 18.86 -0.50
C TRP A 25 7.39 18.79 0.12
N PRO A 26 7.87 17.61 0.55
CA PRO A 26 9.24 17.44 1.02
C PRO A 26 10.24 17.85 -0.05
N GLU A 27 11.25 18.66 0.31
CA GLU A 27 12.26 19.17 -0.64
C GLU A 27 13.02 18.03 -1.34
N ILE A 28 13.16 16.90 -0.67
CA ILE A 28 13.76 15.68 -1.21
C ILE A 28 13.01 15.16 -2.44
N LEU A 29 11.70 15.42 -2.53
CA LEU A 29 10.80 15.03 -3.62
C LEU A 29 10.51 16.18 -4.60
N LEU A 30 11.31 17.26 -4.58
CA LEU A 30 11.17 18.40 -5.51
C LEU A 30 12.37 18.53 -6.47
N TYR A 31 12.14 18.44 -7.77
CA TYR A 31 13.16 18.71 -8.79
C TYR A 31 12.77 19.94 -9.61
N LYS A 32 13.63 20.98 -9.61
CA LYS A 32 13.35 22.28 -10.23
C LYS A 32 12.01 22.87 -9.75
N ASP A 33 11.82 22.89 -8.43
CA ASP A 33 10.64 23.41 -7.72
C ASP A 33 9.30 22.73 -8.08
N LYS A 34 9.35 21.52 -8.64
CA LYS A 34 8.18 20.70 -8.95
C LYS A 34 8.31 19.31 -8.32
N PRO A 35 7.20 18.63 -8.00
CA PRO A 35 7.24 17.21 -7.64
C PRO A 35 8.07 16.41 -8.63
N VAL A 36 8.89 15.51 -8.12
CA VAL A 36 9.64 14.53 -8.92
C VAL A 36 8.66 13.78 -9.83
N ASP A 37 9.09 13.47 -11.05
CA ASP A 37 8.30 12.67 -11.97
C ASP A 37 8.03 11.28 -11.36
N SER A 38 6.76 10.86 -11.32
CA SER A 38 6.35 9.62 -10.63
C SER A 38 7.02 8.37 -11.20
N LEU A 39 7.32 8.34 -12.50
CA LEU A 39 8.05 7.22 -13.12
C LEU A 39 9.49 7.11 -12.61
N CYS A 40 10.12 8.19 -12.15
CA CYS A 40 11.43 8.12 -11.50
C CYS A 40 11.41 7.30 -10.19
N LEU A 41 10.26 7.25 -9.51
CA LEU A 41 10.10 6.50 -8.27
C LEU A 41 9.70 5.05 -8.53
N PHE A 42 8.89 4.82 -9.55
CA PHE A 42 8.43 3.48 -9.92
C PHE A 42 9.55 2.66 -10.55
N GLU A 43 10.10 3.14 -11.66
CA GLU A 43 11.13 2.42 -12.44
C GLU A 43 12.45 2.38 -11.69
N GLY A 44 12.71 3.41 -10.90
CA GLY A 44 13.87 3.48 -10.03
C GLY A 44 13.96 2.39 -8.99
N ASN A 45 12.84 1.81 -8.58
CA ASN A 45 12.81 0.69 -7.66
C ASN A 45 13.18 -0.63 -8.36
N GLU A 46 13.10 -0.69 -9.68
CA GLU A 46 13.39 -1.89 -10.49
C GLU A 46 14.85 -1.88 -11.02
N GLU A 47 15.48 -0.72 -11.12
CA GLU A 47 16.84 -0.54 -11.62
C GLU A 47 17.95 -0.73 -10.56
N ALA A 48 19.18 -1.00 -11.04
CA ALA A 48 20.38 -1.35 -10.28
C ALA A 48 20.55 -0.59 -8.94
N GLU A 49 20.32 -1.33 -7.84
CA GLU A 49 20.49 -0.87 -6.45
C GLU A 49 19.58 0.28 -5.99
N GLY A 50 18.54 0.61 -6.77
CA GLY A 50 17.58 1.66 -6.41
C GLY A 50 18.09 3.09 -6.62
N GLU A 51 19.17 3.30 -7.39
CA GLU A 51 19.70 4.65 -7.66
C GLU A 51 19.21 5.22 -9.00
N VAL A 52 18.61 6.41 -8.96
CA VAL A 52 18.05 7.07 -10.16
C VAL A 52 18.56 8.48 -10.33
N SER A 53 18.96 8.85 -11.55
CA SER A 53 19.24 10.25 -11.90
C SER A 53 17.96 10.97 -12.35
N LEU A 54 17.60 12.05 -11.64
CA LEU A 54 16.48 12.94 -11.95
C LEU A 54 16.58 13.62 -13.32
N ALA A 55 17.78 13.64 -13.92
CA ALA A 55 17.99 14.17 -15.26
C ALA A 55 17.70 13.15 -16.37
N LYS A 56 17.58 11.85 -16.04
CA LYS A 56 17.49 10.75 -17.00
C LYS A 56 16.28 9.83 -16.80
N CYS A 57 15.44 10.09 -15.80
CA CYS A 57 14.25 9.30 -15.50
C CYS A 57 12.97 10.05 -15.83
N GLY A 58 11.83 9.38 -15.65
CA GLY A 58 10.52 9.98 -15.77
C GLY A 58 9.91 9.82 -17.15
N LEU A 59 8.83 10.54 -17.42
CA LEU A 59 8.11 10.48 -18.70
C LEU A 59 9.02 10.71 -19.91
N HIS A 60 9.99 11.62 -19.76
CA HIS A 60 10.88 12.03 -20.84
C HIS A 60 12.08 11.10 -21.06
N ALA A 61 12.27 10.08 -20.22
CA ALA A 61 13.33 9.09 -20.41
C ALA A 61 13.10 8.25 -21.68
N GLU A 62 11.84 8.04 -22.05
CA GLU A 62 11.43 7.26 -23.20
C GLU A 62 10.67 8.12 -24.22
N ALA A 63 11.20 8.24 -25.44
CA ALA A 63 10.65 9.14 -26.46
C ALA A 63 9.21 8.78 -26.89
N ALA A 64 8.82 7.51 -26.77
CA ALA A 64 7.50 7.01 -27.12
C ALA A 64 6.44 7.24 -26.03
N ARG A 65 6.82 7.70 -24.83
CA ARG A 65 5.87 7.92 -23.74
C ARG A 65 5.23 9.30 -23.81
N LYS A 66 3.92 9.34 -23.57
CA LYS A 66 3.13 10.59 -23.59
C LYS A 66 2.17 10.61 -22.42
N LYS A 67 2.11 11.73 -21.70
CA LYS A 67 1.07 11.96 -20.69
C LYS A 67 -0.28 12.09 -21.39
N THR A 68 -1.26 11.32 -20.93
CA THR A 68 -2.61 11.31 -21.48
C THR A 68 -3.64 11.94 -20.55
N GLY A 69 -3.35 12.02 -19.24
CA GLY A 69 -4.28 12.60 -18.29
C GLY A 69 -3.78 12.61 -16.85
N GLU A 70 -4.68 12.94 -15.94
CA GLU A 70 -4.52 12.83 -14.49
C GLU A 70 -5.83 12.29 -13.92
N ASN A 71 -5.72 11.41 -12.91
CA ASN A 71 -6.84 10.92 -12.15
C ASN A 71 -7.24 11.96 -11.08
N PRO A 72 -8.39 12.64 -11.21
CA PRO A 72 -8.76 13.73 -10.31
C PRO A 72 -8.94 13.28 -8.85
N ASP A 73 -9.39 12.05 -8.62
CA ASP A 73 -9.60 11.51 -7.28
C ASP A 73 -8.26 11.29 -6.56
N LEU A 74 -7.24 10.82 -7.29
CA LEU A 74 -5.89 10.67 -6.73
C LEU A 74 -5.23 12.03 -6.47
N ILE A 75 -5.39 13.00 -7.38
CA ILE A 75 -4.88 14.36 -7.16
C ILE A 75 -5.54 14.99 -5.93
N GLN A 76 -6.86 14.85 -5.78
CA GLN A 76 -7.59 15.34 -4.60
C GLN A 76 -7.11 14.67 -3.30
N GLN A 77 -6.68 13.41 -3.38
CA GLN A 77 -6.09 12.67 -2.26
C GLN A 77 -4.64 13.04 -1.97
N GLY A 78 -4.04 13.97 -2.72
CA GLY A 78 -2.68 14.46 -2.51
C GLY A 78 -1.60 13.65 -3.23
N TYR A 79 -1.96 12.83 -4.21
CA TYR A 79 -0.98 12.18 -5.07
C TYR A 79 -0.43 13.16 -6.11
N ALA A 80 0.84 13.00 -6.47
CA ALA A 80 1.42 13.54 -7.69
C ALA A 80 1.64 12.40 -8.69
N GLY A 81 1.35 12.64 -9.96
CA GLY A 81 1.48 11.64 -10.99
C GLY A 81 0.61 11.92 -12.20
N TYR A 82 0.45 10.92 -13.05
CA TYR A 82 -0.31 11.03 -14.29
C TYR A 82 -0.62 9.65 -14.89
N ASP A 83 -1.57 9.67 -15.81
CA ASP A 83 -1.81 8.58 -16.75
C ASP A 83 -0.98 8.84 -18.02
N TYR A 84 -0.48 7.77 -18.64
CA TYR A 84 0.36 7.87 -19.83
C TYR A 84 0.06 6.76 -20.84
N THR A 85 0.46 6.99 -22.09
CA THR A 85 0.59 5.95 -23.11
C THR A 85 2.05 5.68 -23.42
N TRP A 86 2.33 4.46 -23.86
CA TRP A 86 3.63 4.03 -24.34
C TRP A 86 3.45 3.13 -25.56
N GLU A 87 4.00 3.58 -26.68
CA GLU A 87 4.00 2.81 -27.93
C GLU A 87 5.18 1.82 -27.90
N VAL A 88 4.88 0.52 -27.83
CA VAL A 88 5.86 -0.57 -27.80
C VAL A 88 5.46 -1.58 -28.88
N GLU A 89 6.36 -1.88 -29.81
CA GLU A 89 6.14 -2.89 -30.86
C GLU A 89 4.81 -2.73 -31.62
N ASP A 90 4.49 -1.50 -32.05
CA ASP A 90 3.26 -1.13 -32.75
C ASP A 90 1.95 -1.28 -31.94
N ALA A 91 2.04 -1.43 -30.61
CA ALA A 91 0.90 -1.43 -29.70
C ALA A 91 0.92 -0.23 -28.75
N ASP A 92 -0.20 0.51 -28.71
CA ASP A 92 -0.43 1.57 -27.73
C ASP A 92 -0.84 0.95 -26.38
N THR A 93 0.07 1.02 -25.42
CA THR A 93 -0.15 0.55 -24.05
C THR A 93 -0.51 1.74 -23.16
N GLN A 94 -1.50 1.60 -22.27
CA GLN A 94 -1.93 2.66 -21.35
C GLN A 94 -1.55 2.32 -19.92
N GLY A 95 -0.79 3.18 -19.25
CA GLY A 95 -0.37 3.01 -17.88
C GLY A 95 -0.69 4.22 -17.01
N TYR A 96 -0.34 4.11 -15.73
CA TYR A 96 -0.34 5.24 -14.82
C TYR A 96 0.79 5.11 -13.80
N SER A 97 1.22 6.24 -13.26
CA SER A 97 2.16 6.28 -12.15
C SER A 97 1.84 7.46 -11.24
N TYR A 98 1.56 7.16 -9.98
CA TYR A 98 1.25 8.13 -8.94
C TYR A 98 2.03 7.82 -7.66
N TYR A 99 2.33 8.85 -6.89
CA TYR A 99 2.89 8.70 -5.56
C TYR A 99 2.40 9.76 -4.59
N LYS A 100 2.45 9.45 -3.30
CA LYS A 100 2.10 10.37 -2.21
C LYS A 100 3.12 10.25 -1.07
N PRO A 101 3.71 11.37 -0.60
CA PRO A 101 4.53 11.37 0.60
C PRO A 101 3.67 11.27 1.85
N PHE A 102 4.15 10.56 2.87
CA PHE A 102 3.43 10.38 4.13
C PHE A 102 4.21 10.87 5.35
N ALA A 103 5.52 10.63 5.37
CA ALA A 103 6.35 10.94 6.52
C ALA A 103 7.80 11.15 6.10
N MET A 104 8.57 11.73 7.02
CA MET A 104 10.03 11.71 6.98
C MET A 104 10.55 10.74 8.05
N THR A 105 11.61 10.02 7.74
CA THR A 105 12.39 9.25 8.71
C THR A 105 13.87 9.49 8.44
N GLY A 106 14.55 10.15 9.39
CA GLY A 106 15.87 10.71 9.16
C GLY A 106 15.91 11.63 7.93
N ASN A 107 16.76 11.30 6.96
CA ASN A 107 16.93 12.05 5.71
C ASN A 107 16.19 11.41 4.51
N ALA A 108 15.21 10.54 4.76
CA ALA A 108 14.42 9.88 3.72
C ALA A 108 12.92 10.20 3.88
N ALA A 109 12.23 10.29 2.74
CA ALA A 109 10.77 10.36 2.71
C ALA A 109 10.19 8.94 2.61
N VAL A 110 9.13 8.67 3.36
CA VAL A 110 8.28 7.49 3.15
C VAL A 110 7.21 7.86 2.14
N VAL A 111 7.15 7.10 1.06
CA VAL A 111 6.27 7.35 -0.08
C VAL A 111 5.45 6.10 -0.38
N LEU A 112 4.16 6.28 -0.65
CA LEU A 112 3.30 5.26 -1.26
C LEU A 112 3.22 5.52 -2.76
N THR A 113 3.52 4.51 -3.56
CA THR A 113 3.37 4.55 -5.02
C THR A 113 2.20 3.70 -5.47
N ARG A 114 1.57 4.07 -6.60
CA ARG A 114 0.55 3.31 -7.31
C ARG A 114 0.85 3.34 -8.81
N ASN A 115 1.05 2.18 -9.40
CA ASN A 115 1.57 2.07 -10.77
C ASN A 115 0.88 0.97 -11.58
N ASN A 116 0.81 1.20 -12.88
CA ASN A 116 0.41 0.23 -13.88
C ASN A 116 1.24 0.53 -15.15
N SER A 117 1.89 -0.49 -15.71
CA SER A 117 2.70 -0.40 -16.94
C SER A 117 1.91 -0.78 -18.20
N GLY A 118 0.57 -0.78 -18.10
CA GLY A 118 -0.41 -1.09 -19.13
C GLY A 118 -0.69 -2.54 -19.46
N GLY A 119 -0.20 -3.45 -18.61
CA GLY A 119 -0.81 -4.76 -18.44
C GLY A 119 -2.03 -4.72 -17.50
N THR A 120 -2.47 -5.91 -17.06
CA THR A 120 -3.57 -6.07 -16.10
C THR A 120 -3.17 -5.89 -14.63
N GLY A 121 -1.87 -5.86 -14.34
CA GLY A 121 -1.33 -5.74 -12.99
C GLY A 121 -1.51 -4.32 -12.42
N GLN A 122 -1.83 -4.18 -11.15
CA GLN A 122 -1.91 -2.88 -10.50
C GLN A 122 -1.08 -2.93 -9.23
N PHE A 123 0.03 -2.21 -9.24
CA PHE A 123 1.05 -2.32 -8.23
C PHE A 123 0.95 -1.16 -7.24
N SER A 124 1.12 -1.46 -5.97
CA SER A 124 1.35 -0.45 -4.95
C SER A 124 2.52 -0.84 -4.07
N SER A 125 3.27 0.15 -3.61
CA SER A 125 4.48 -0.08 -2.83
C SER A 125 4.74 1.05 -1.85
N LEU A 126 5.29 0.70 -0.70
CA LEU A 126 5.88 1.63 0.23
C LEU A 126 7.40 1.64 0.04
N ILE A 127 7.92 2.83 -0.23
CA ILE A 127 9.33 3.05 -0.51
C ILE A 127 9.92 4.12 0.41
N LEU A 128 11.19 3.97 0.75
CA LEU A 128 12.03 5.04 1.27
C LEU A 128 12.72 5.75 0.12
N VAL A 129 12.63 7.07 0.09
CA VAL A 129 13.31 7.91 -0.90
C VAL A 129 14.29 8.81 -0.18
N ALA A 130 15.59 8.53 -0.35
CA ALA A 130 16.67 9.44 0.01
C ALA A 130 17.17 10.18 -1.25
N ARG A 131 17.88 11.29 -1.06
CA ARG A 131 18.41 12.06 -2.18
C ARG A 131 19.79 12.61 -1.90
N ASN A 132 20.61 12.58 -2.94
CA ASN A 132 21.87 13.29 -3.00
C ASN A 132 21.93 14.07 -4.31
N ALA A 133 21.83 15.40 -4.23
CA ALA A 133 21.79 16.30 -5.39
C ALA A 133 20.71 15.90 -6.42
N ASP A 134 21.11 15.44 -7.60
CA ASP A 134 20.22 15.02 -8.69
C ASP A 134 19.93 13.52 -8.70
N ARG A 135 20.35 12.79 -7.66
CA ARG A 135 20.15 11.34 -7.55
C ARG A 135 19.22 10.98 -6.41
N LEU A 136 18.26 10.12 -6.70
CA LEU A 136 17.43 9.45 -5.71
C LEU A 136 18.04 8.09 -5.36
N LYS A 137 17.90 7.71 -4.09
CA LYS A 137 18.07 6.34 -3.63
C LYS A 137 16.72 5.85 -3.13
N ILE A 138 16.19 4.83 -3.76
CA ILE A 138 14.87 4.26 -3.53
C ILE A 138 15.05 2.88 -2.90
N THR A 139 14.28 2.59 -1.85
CA THR A 139 14.31 1.28 -1.20
C THR A 139 12.89 0.88 -0.84
N ALA A 140 12.33 -0.06 -1.60
CA ALA A 140 11.06 -0.68 -1.25
C ALA A 140 11.19 -1.52 0.02
N PHE A 141 10.17 -1.45 0.87
CA PHE A 141 10.08 -2.27 2.08
C PHE A 141 8.74 -2.99 2.24
N ALA A 142 7.75 -2.66 1.40
CA ALA A 142 6.51 -3.40 1.24
C ALA A 142 5.92 -3.09 -0.14
N GLY A 143 5.27 -4.05 -0.79
CA GLY A 143 4.58 -3.81 -2.05
C GLY A 143 4.26 -5.08 -2.82
N GLY A 144 3.42 -4.93 -3.84
CA GLY A 144 2.98 -6.03 -4.68
C GLY A 144 1.84 -5.63 -5.62
N ASP A 145 1.20 -6.62 -6.25
CA ASP A 145 0.01 -6.44 -7.07
C ASP A 145 -1.24 -6.58 -6.18
N ARG A 146 -2.31 -5.84 -6.47
CA ARG A 146 -3.67 -5.93 -5.90
C ARG A 146 -3.83 -6.89 -4.72
N CYS A 147 -3.91 -8.20 -4.96
CA CYS A 147 -4.11 -9.23 -3.93
C CYS A 147 -2.84 -9.91 -3.39
N ASN A 148 -1.75 -9.87 -4.14
CA ASN A 148 -0.46 -10.44 -3.77
C ASN A 148 0.43 -9.31 -3.28
N ASN A 149 0.35 -9.01 -1.98
CA ASN A 149 1.14 -8.01 -1.28
C ASN A 149 0.87 -6.54 -1.64
N GLY A 150 -0.21 -6.25 -2.39
CA GLY A 150 -0.65 -4.88 -2.68
C GLY A 150 -1.02 -4.10 -1.42
N ILE A 151 -0.60 -2.85 -1.33
CA ILE A 151 -0.88 -1.90 -0.23
C ILE A 151 -2.29 -1.32 -0.39
N THR A 152 -3.12 -1.41 0.66
CA THR A 152 -4.53 -0.96 0.64
C THR A 152 -4.78 0.38 1.31
N ASP A 153 -4.16 0.58 2.47
CA ASP A 153 -4.32 1.79 3.27
C ASP A 153 -3.00 2.10 3.99
N MET A 154 -2.81 3.38 4.32
CA MET A 154 -1.64 3.85 5.05
C MET A 154 -2.03 5.08 5.87
N LYS A 155 -1.67 5.07 7.15
CA LYS A 155 -1.88 6.17 8.07
C LYS A 155 -0.66 6.41 8.95
N LEU A 156 -0.49 7.67 9.32
CA LEU A 156 0.45 8.10 10.34
C LEU A 156 -0.30 8.16 11.67
N GLU A 157 0.25 7.51 12.69
CA GLU A 157 -0.28 7.54 14.04
C GLU A 157 0.81 7.94 15.03
N GLN A 158 0.38 8.29 16.25
CA GLN A 158 1.27 8.61 17.37
C GLN A 158 0.86 7.82 18.60
N ASP A 159 1.85 7.37 19.36
CA ASP A 159 1.60 6.73 20.65
C ASP A 159 1.38 7.77 21.75
N ALA A 160 1.12 7.31 22.98
CA ALA A 160 0.91 8.18 24.13
C ALA A 160 2.17 8.99 24.52
N GLN A 161 3.33 8.62 24.02
CA GLN A 161 4.61 9.28 24.23
C GLN A 161 4.96 10.26 23.10
N GLY A 162 4.11 10.35 22.07
CA GLY A 162 4.30 11.22 20.90
C GLY A 162 5.22 10.61 19.83
N ASN A 163 5.61 9.34 19.94
CA ASN A 163 6.40 8.67 18.90
C ASN A 163 5.50 8.38 17.71
N SER A 164 5.96 8.76 16.51
CA SER A 164 5.20 8.56 15.29
C SER A 164 5.50 7.21 14.66
N TYR A 165 4.47 6.54 14.16
CA TYR A 165 4.58 5.26 13.48
C TYR A 165 3.62 5.17 12.29
N LEU A 166 3.99 4.33 11.33
CA LEU A 166 3.16 3.99 10.19
C LEU A 166 2.30 2.79 10.53
N VAL A 167 1.04 2.84 10.16
CA VAL A 167 0.16 1.67 10.09
C VAL A 167 -0.34 1.55 8.66
N TYR A 168 -0.22 0.36 8.07
CA TYR A 168 -0.63 0.12 6.70
C TYR A 168 -1.20 -1.28 6.51
N GLY A 169 -2.04 -1.41 5.50
CA GLY A 169 -2.63 -2.68 5.09
C GLY A 169 -1.90 -3.27 3.89
N VAL A 170 -1.67 -4.59 3.93
CA VAL A 170 -1.08 -5.39 2.85
C VAL A 170 -2.06 -6.51 2.50
N ASN A 171 -2.50 -6.60 1.25
CA ASN A 171 -3.37 -7.68 0.81
C ASN A 171 -2.63 -9.01 0.75
N LEU A 172 -3.36 -10.05 1.12
CA LEU A 172 -2.85 -11.41 1.20
C LEU A 172 -3.67 -12.31 0.28
N THR A 173 -2.97 -13.15 -0.47
CA THR A 173 -3.53 -14.35 -1.09
C THR A 173 -3.64 -15.49 -0.06
N ALA A 174 -4.14 -16.66 -0.47
CA ALA A 174 -4.18 -17.84 0.40
C ALA A 174 -2.77 -18.28 0.82
N PHE A 175 -1.82 -18.21 -0.12
CA PHE A 175 -0.42 -18.50 0.15
C PHE A 175 0.20 -17.49 1.13
N ASP A 176 0.12 -16.19 0.83
CA ASP A 176 0.72 -15.13 1.66
C ASP A 176 0.16 -15.16 3.09
N PHE A 177 -1.12 -15.48 3.23
CA PHE A 177 -1.78 -15.62 4.52
C PHE A 177 -1.11 -16.67 5.42
N LEU A 178 -0.73 -17.83 4.87
CA LEU A 178 -0.05 -18.86 5.63
C LEU A 178 1.42 -18.52 5.87
N ASP A 179 2.09 -17.98 4.84
CA ASP A 179 3.51 -17.62 4.91
C ASP A 179 3.78 -16.55 5.98
N LEU A 180 2.84 -15.61 6.15
CA LEU A 180 2.89 -14.58 7.19
C LEU A 180 3.01 -15.15 8.62
N ALA A 181 2.52 -16.38 8.87
CA ALA A 181 2.65 -17.04 10.16
C ALA A 181 4.07 -17.57 10.43
N ASN A 182 4.95 -17.58 9.43
CA ASN A 182 6.29 -18.20 9.46
C ASN A 182 6.25 -19.69 9.89
N ASP A 183 5.20 -20.42 9.51
CA ASP A 183 4.99 -21.83 9.83
C ASP A 183 4.69 -22.64 8.56
N ASN A 184 5.70 -22.74 7.69
CA ASN A 184 5.66 -23.54 6.46
C ASN A 184 6.60 -24.78 6.53
N PRO A 185 6.33 -25.76 7.42
CA PRO A 185 7.20 -26.93 7.62
C PRO A 185 7.20 -27.91 6.44
N TYR A 186 6.24 -27.77 5.52
CA TYR A 186 6.10 -28.63 4.34
C TYR A 186 6.57 -27.96 3.05
N HIS A 187 7.19 -26.78 3.13
CA HIS A 187 7.70 -26.03 1.99
C HIS A 187 6.65 -25.84 0.88
N LEU A 188 5.43 -25.49 1.27
CA LEU A 188 4.35 -25.17 0.34
C LEU A 188 4.81 -24.09 -0.64
N GLU A 189 4.39 -24.23 -1.89
CA GLU A 189 4.76 -23.34 -2.98
C GLU A 189 3.55 -22.50 -3.45
N ALA A 190 3.78 -21.20 -3.65
CA ALA A 190 2.81 -20.32 -4.30
C ALA A 190 2.40 -20.88 -5.68
N TYR A 191 1.13 -20.75 -6.05
CA TYR A 191 0.51 -21.22 -7.30
C TYR A 191 0.40 -22.74 -7.47
N ALA A 192 1.31 -23.53 -6.92
CA ALA A 192 1.27 -24.99 -7.01
C ALA A 192 0.39 -25.61 -5.90
N ASP A 193 0.54 -25.10 -4.68
CA ASP A 193 -0.12 -25.66 -3.50
C ASP A 193 -1.31 -24.80 -3.05
N LEU A 194 -1.25 -23.48 -3.26
CA LEU A 194 -2.26 -22.49 -2.90
C LEU A 194 -2.32 -21.32 -3.89
N ASP A 195 -3.49 -20.68 -3.99
CA ASP A 195 -3.68 -19.48 -4.80
C ASP A 195 -2.75 -18.35 -4.34
N ALA A 196 -2.02 -17.77 -5.31
CA ALA A 196 -1.16 -16.60 -5.15
C ALA A 196 -1.38 -15.55 -6.26
N CYS A 197 -2.59 -15.50 -6.81
CA CYS A 197 -2.90 -14.66 -7.97
C CYS A 197 -3.26 -13.21 -7.61
N ALA A 198 -3.11 -12.30 -8.58
CA ALA A 198 -3.40 -10.87 -8.42
C ALA A 198 -4.88 -10.53 -8.13
N ALA A 199 -5.81 -11.46 -8.33
CA ALA A 199 -7.24 -11.30 -8.04
C ALA A 199 -7.74 -12.20 -6.89
N CYS A 200 -6.86 -12.99 -6.27
CA CYS A 200 -7.19 -14.04 -5.30
C CYS A 200 -7.11 -13.53 -3.85
N CYS A 201 -7.62 -12.33 -3.58
CA CYS A 201 -7.54 -11.71 -2.25
C CYS A 201 -8.32 -12.53 -1.21
N LYS A 202 -7.69 -12.83 -0.08
CA LYS A 202 -8.34 -13.51 1.05
C LYS A 202 -8.39 -12.64 2.30
N ALA A 203 -7.39 -11.80 2.53
CA ALA A 203 -7.29 -11.00 3.74
C ALA A 203 -6.42 -9.76 3.54
N SER A 204 -6.33 -8.92 4.56
CA SER A 204 -5.33 -7.86 4.64
C SER A 204 -4.54 -7.94 5.96
N ALA A 205 -3.22 -8.06 5.89
CA ALA A 205 -2.34 -7.89 7.05
C ALA A 205 -2.23 -6.41 7.41
N ILE A 206 -2.49 -6.07 8.67
CA ILE A 206 -2.29 -4.71 9.18
C ILE A 206 -0.95 -4.67 9.91
N MET A 207 -0.01 -3.95 9.32
CA MET A 207 1.38 -3.87 9.73
C MET A 207 1.68 -2.53 10.38
N GLN A 208 2.71 -2.50 11.23
CA GLN A 208 3.21 -1.31 11.88
C GLN A 208 4.73 -1.19 11.74
N ARG A 209 5.22 0.03 11.49
CA ARG A 209 6.65 0.39 11.52
C ARG A 209 6.87 1.71 12.27
N SER A 210 7.89 1.78 13.12
CA SER A 210 8.32 3.03 13.76
C SER A 210 8.97 3.97 12.74
N LEU A 211 8.87 5.29 12.94
CA LEU A 211 9.52 6.30 12.10
C LEU A 211 10.85 6.83 12.69
N ASP A 212 11.58 5.97 13.40
CA ASP A 212 12.84 6.26 14.06
C ASP A 212 13.96 5.30 13.57
N GLU A 213 15.07 5.19 14.30
CA GLU A 213 16.16 4.27 13.97
C GLU A 213 15.74 2.78 13.89
N ASN A 214 14.56 2.42 14.40
CA ASN A 214 13.99 1.07 14.32
C ASN A 214 13.07 0.87 13.11
N PHE A 215 13.07 1.75 12.10
CA PHE A 215 12.23 1.63 10.90
C PHE A 215 12.27 0.25 10.22
N ALA A 216 13.42 -0.42 10.27
CA ALA A 216 13.58 -1.77 9.71
C ALA A 216 12.73 -2.84 10.42
N LYS A 217 12.31 -2.59 11.66
CA LYS A 217 11.46 -3.52 12.43
C LYS A 217 10.00 -3.32 12.07
N GLU A 218 9.44 -4.35 11.49
CA GLU A 218 8.02 -4.44 11.17
C GLU A 218 7.29 -5.30 12.20
N LYS A 219 6.05 -4.95 12.50
CA LYS A 219 5.19 -5.68 13.42
C LYS A 219 3.82 -5.93 12.79
N LEU A 220 3.41 -7.19 12.73
CA LEU A 220 2.02 -7.55 12.46
C LEU A 220 1.14 -7.19 13.66
N LEU A 221 0.14 -6.34 13.45
CA LEU A 221 -0.87 -6.02 14.46
C LEU A 221 -1.98 -7.07 14.46
N TYR A 222 -2.59 -7.28 13.29
CA TYR A 222 -3.63 -8.28 13.07
C TYR A 222 -3.82 -8.51 11.56
N VAL A 223 -4.53 -9.57 11.20
CA VAL A 223 -5.03 -9.84 9.85
C VAL A 223 -6.54 -9.59 9.84
N ASP A 224 -7.01 -8.75 8.92
CA ASP A 224 -8.42 -8.45 8.70
C ASP A 224 -8.99 -9.33 7.57
N LEU A 225 -10.09 -10.00 7.87
CA LEU A 225 -10.82 -10.90 6.97
C LEU A 225 -12.09 -10.25 6.42
N SER A 226 -12.53 -9.12 6.98
CA SER A 226 -13.84 -8.52 6.68
C SER A 226 -13.93 -8.02 5.25
N SER A 227 -12.82 -7.53 4.70
CA SER A 227 -12.76 -7.01 3.33
C SER A 227 -13.08 -8.05 2.26
N TYR A 228 -13.01 -9.34 2.57
CA TYR A 228 -13.19 -10.43 1.59
C TYR A 228 -14.18 -11.51 2.02
N ALA A 229 -14.74 -11.42 3.23
CA ALA A 229 -15.69 -12.40 3.76
C ALA A 229 -16.99 -12.56 2.92
N ALA A 230 -17.41 -11.52 2.21
CA ALA A 230 -18.64 -11.53 1.40
C ALA A 230 -18.47 -12.18 0.01
N ASN A 231 -17.22 -12.32 -0.48
CA ASN A 231 -16.92 -12.87 -1.80
C ASN A 231 -16.32 -14.28 -1.71
N ALA A 232 -16.52 -14.97 -0.58
CA ALA A 232 -16.04 -16.33 -0.37
C ALA A 232 -16.87 -17.40 -1.10
N GLU A 233 -17.48 -17.06 -2.24
CA GLU A 233 -17.97 -18.08 -3.15
C GLU A 233 -16.76 -18.84 -3.71
N GLU A 234 -16.72 -20.13 -3.40
CA GLU A 234 -15.67 -21.07 -3.79
C GLU A 234 -15.64 -21.16 -5.32
N ALA A 235 -14.84 -20.32 -5.98
CA ALA A 235 -14.36 -20.69 -7.30
C ALA A 235 -13.56 -21.98 -7.11
N SER A 236 -14.07 -23.11 -7.61
CA SER A 236 -13.38 -24.38 -7.48
C SER A 236 -12.03 -24.28 -8.19
N SER A 237 -10.97 -24.14 -7.42
CA SER A 237 -9.60 -24.19 -7.90
C SER A 237 -9.13 -25.64 -7.81
N ASP A 238 -8.58 -26.18 -8.89
CA ASP A 238 -7.95 -27.51 -8.93
C ASP A 238 -6.60 -27.56 -8.19
N ILE A 239 -6.22 -26.45 -7.53
CA ILE A 239 -4.99 -26.36 -6.75
C ILE A 239 -5.08 -27.24 -5.49
N LYS A 240 -3.99 -27.97 -5.25
CA LYS A 240 -3.88 -29.13 -4.35
C LYS A 240 -4.51 -28.96 -2.97
N TYR A 241 -4.29 -27.82 -2.31
CA TYR A 241 -4.77 -27.57 -0.96
C TYR A 241 -5.81 -26.45 -0.86
N GLN A 242 -6.20 -25.83 -1.98
CA GLN A 242 -7.03 -24.64 -2.00
C GLN A 242 -8.42 -24.88 -1.40
N ALA A 243 -9.10 -25.96 -1.80
CA ALA A 243 -10.41 -26.32 -1.25
C ALA A 243 -10.39 -26.55 0.28
N CYS A 244 -9.31 -27.13 0.81
CA CYS A 244 -9.17 -27.34 2.25
C CYS A 244 -8.89 -26.03 2.99
N PHE A 245 -8.04 -25.17 2.42
CA PHE A 245 -7.82 -23.81 2.93
C PHE A 245 -9.14 -23.03 3.00
N ASP A 246 -9.89 -22.98 1.91
CA ASP A 246 -11.13 -22.21 1.81
C ASP A 246 -12.19 -22.71 2.80
N SER A 247 -12.30 -24.03 2.97
CA SER A 247 -13.19 -24.61 3.98
C SER A 247 -12.83 -24.16 5.40
N LEU A 248 -11.55 -24.23 5.77
CA LEU A 248 -11.08 -23.78 7.08
C LEU A 248 -11.23 -22.28 7.29
N PHE A 249 -10.90 -21.50 6.25
CA PHE A 249 -11.03 -20.05 6.25
C PHE A 249 -12.48 -19.63 6.47
N ASN A 250 -13.42 -20.22 5.72
CA ASN A 250 -14.85 -19.96 5.82
C ASN A 250 -15.42 -20.38 7.18
N GLU A 251 -14.95 -21.51 7.74
CA GLU A 251 -15.32 -21.91 9.10
C GLU A 251 -14.86 -20.88 10.13
N TYR A 252 -13.63 -20.38 10.00
CA TYR A 252 -13.07 -19.40 10.94
C TYR A 252 -13.84 -18.08 10.88
N VAL A 253 -14.05 -17.53 9.68
CA VAL A 253 -14.78 -16.27 9.45
C VAL A 253 -16.19 -16.32 10.07
N LYS A 254 -16.89 -17.45 9.94
CA LYS A 254 -18.24 -17.64 10.50
C LYS A 254 -18.27 -17.67 12.04
N LYS A 255 -17.18 -18.09 12.69
CA LYS A 255 -17.16 -18.35 14.15
C LYS A 255 -16.57 -17.22 14.98
N ASN A 256 -15.47 -16.61 14.54
CA ASN A 256 -14.51 -15.97 15.46
C ASN A 256 -14.27 -14.47 15.18
N ASN A 257 -15.22 -13.78 14.54
CA ASN A 257 -15.06 -12.42 14.01
C ASN A 257 -14.00 -12.32 12.90
N SER A 258 -14.05 -11.21 12.17
CA SER A 258 -13.27 -10.94 10.98
C SER A 258 -11.81 -10.54 11.23
N ARG A 259 -11.22 -10.87 12.40
CA ARG A 259 -9.84 -10.46 12.74
C ARG A 259 -9.05 -11.57 13.44
N LEU A 260 -7.79 -11.72 13.03
CA LEU A 260 -6.82 -12.64 13.63
C LEU A 260 -5.66 -11.84 14.20
N ASN A 261 -5.38 -11.98 15.49
CA ASN A 261 -4.09 -11.54 16.03
C ASN A 261 -3.00 -12.57 15.64
N PRO A 262 -1.70 -12.27 15.84
CA PRO A 262 -0.61 -13.17 15.44
C PRO A 262 -0.71 -14.59 16.03
N GLN A 263 -1.19 -14.73 17.27
CA GLN A 263 -1.36 -16.05 17.90
C GLN A 263 -2.48 -16.85 17.21
N ALA A 264 -3.61 -16.22 16.91
CA ALA A 264 -4.73 -16.86 16.24
C ALA A 264 -4.38 -17.22 14.78
N LEU A 265 -3.57 -16.40 14.11
CA LEU A 265 -3.01 -16.71 12.80
C LEU A 265 -2.14 -17.98 12.85
N ALA A 266 -1.21 -18.07 13.81
CA ALA A 266 -0.37 -19.26 13.98
C ALA A 266 -1.20 -20.53 14.26
N GLN A 267 -2.25 -20.42 15.09
CA GLN A 267 -3.18 -21.53 15.35
C GLN A 267 -3.95 -21.96 14.09
N PHE A 268 -4.35 -21.01 13.24
CA PHE A 268 -4.98 -21.31 11.96
C PHE A 268 -4.00 -22.08 11.06
N THR A 269 -2.78 -21.59 10.89
CA THR A 269 -1.75 -22.22 10.04
C THR A 269 -1.40 -23.62 10.54
N GLN A 270 -1.24 -23.81 11.86
CA GLN A 270 -1.03 -25.14 12.45
C GLN A 270 -2.19 -26.10 12.14
N ARG A 271 -3.43 -25.60 12.24
CA ARG A 271 -4.63 -26.38 11.92
C ARG A 271 -4.67 -26.76 10.44
N PHE A 272 -4.35 -25.82 9.54
CA PHE A 272 -4.21 -26.08 8.11
C PHE A 272 -3.16 -27.15 7.84
N ASN A 273 -1.95 -26.99 8.37
CA ASN A 273 -0.85 -27.94 8.24
C ASN A 273 -1.25 -29.36 8.69
N THR A 274 -2.01 -29.45 9.78
CA THR A 274 -2.46 -30.74 10.35
C THR A 274 -3.64 -31.37 9.60
N GLN A 275 -4.54 -30.57 9.05
CA GLN A 275 -5.79 -31.07 8.44
C GLN A 275 -5.71 -31.20 6.92
N CYS A 276 -4.95 -30.33 6.27
CA CYS A 276 -4.88 -30.23 4.81
C CYS A 276 -3.62 -30.88 4.24
N VAL A 277 -2.49 -30.79 4.95
CA VAL A 277 -1.17 -31.22 4.41
C VAL A 277 -0.74 -32.57 4.97
N SER A 278 -0.63 -32.72 6.30
CA SER A 278 0.02 -33.89 6.92
C SER A 278 -0.73 -35.22 6.83
N LYS A 279 -2.03 -35.20 6.51
CA LYS A 279 -2.89 -36.39 6.44
C LYS A 279 -3.01 -37.00 5.04
N LYS A 280 -2.29 -36.44 4.05
CA LYS A 280 -2.25 -36.92 2.67
C LYS A 280 -0.83 -37.38 2.35
#